data_AF-A0A2I0N4E0-F1
#
_entry.id   AF-A0A2I0N4E0-F1
#
_cell.length_a   1.000
_cell.length_b   1.000
_cell.length_c   1.000
_cell.angle_alpha   90.00
_cell.angle_beta   90.00
_cell.angle_gamma   90.00
#
_symmetry.space_group_name_H-M   'P 1'
#
loop_
_entity.id
_entity.type
_entity.pdbx_description
1 polymer ?
#
loop_
_entity_poly.entity_id
_entity_poly.type
_entity_poly.pdbx_seq_one_letter_code
_entity_poly.pdbx_strand_id
1 'polypeptide(L)'
;MEKVMWWLLANSLGGESRAKILVELLSSPQNANSISKNLRLDYKTIRYHLKVLEENGLITSVGKDYGKTYFPSDELERCRDCFNGILDRLGMKLGKKMNISKKIKGKDDNDRN
;
A
#
# COMPACT_ATOMS: atom_id res chain seq x y z
N MET A 1 1.95 -14.62 1.09
CA MET A 1 1.94 -13.20 1.49
C MET A 1 1.06 -12.90 2.69
N GLU A 2 -0.13 -13.52 2.82
CA GLU A 2 -1.07 -13.26 3.93
C GLU A 2 -0.44 -13.32 5.34
N LYS A 3 0.37 -14.35 5.64
CA LYS A 3 1.06 -14.47 6.94
C LYS A 3 2.01 -13.30 7.25
N VAL A 4 2.72 -12.78 6.25
CA VAL A 4 3.64 -11.64 6.39
C VAL A 4 2.85 -10.37 6.68
N MET A 5 1.76 -10.14 5.94
CA MET A 5 0.85 -9.02 6.21
C MET A 5 0.26 -9.13 7.61
N TRP A 6 -0.24 -10.30 8.01
CA TRP A 6 -0.79 -10.50 9.36
C TRP A 6 0.22 -10.14 10.43
N TRP A 7 1.45 -10.67 10.35
CA TRP A 7 2.50 -10.38 11.32
C TRP A 7 2.89 -8.90 11.37
N LEU A 8 3.05 -8.25 10.21
CA LEU A 8 3.38 -6.83 10.14
C LEU A 8 2.27 -5.92 10.63
N LEU A 9 1.00 -6.28 10.41
CA LEU A 9 -0.13 -5.41 10.73
C LEU A 9 -0.69 -5.68 12.14
N ALA A 10 -0.60 -6.89 12.66
CA ALA A 10 -1.07 -7.22 14.01
C ALA A 10 -0.22 -6.55 15.12
N ASN A 11 1.00 -6.10 14.82
CA ASN A 11 1.84 -5.38 15.78
C ASN A 11 1.34 -3.94 15.97
N SER A 12 0.64 -3.67 17.08
CA SER A 12 -0.14 -2.44 17.31
C SER A 12 0.66 -1.13 17.21
N LEU A 13 1.93 -1.10 17.65
CA LEU A 13 2.74 0.13 17.69
C LEU A 13 3.10 0.69 16.30
N GLY A 14 3.03 -0.12 15.24
CA GLY A 14 3.29 0.35 13.87
C GLY A 14 2.40 -0.27 12.80
N GLY A 15 1.55 -1.22 13.16
CA GLY A 15 0.70 -1.99 12.25
C GLY A 15 -0.34 -1.11 11.61
N GLU A 16 -0.99 -0.24 12.40
CA GLU A 16 -1.96 0.72 11.89
C GLU A 16 -1.31 1.71 10.91
N SER A 17 -0.12 2.24 11.23
CA SER A 17 0.62 3.14 10.34
C SER A 17 1.00 2.45 9.04
N ARG A 18 1.52 1.22 9.10
CA ARG A 18 1.81 0.41 7.90
C ARG A 18 0.55 0.15 7.07
N ALA A 19 -0.56 -0.17 7.72
CA ALA A 19 -1.84 -0.40 7.04
C ALA A 19 -2.31 0.85 6.30
N LYS A 20 -2.23 2.04 6.93
CA LYS A 20 -2.55 3.33 6.30
C LYS A 20 -1.66 3.61 5.08
N ILE A 21 -0.36 3.34 5.19
CA ILE A 21 0.59 3.51 4.08
C ILE A 21 0.23 2.59 2.91
N LEU A 22 -0.09 1.33 3.19
CA LEU A 22 -0.48 0.38 2.14
C LEU A 22 -1.78 0.81 1.45
N VAL A 23 -2.77 1.34 2.19
CA VAL A 23 -4.00 1.89 1.61
C VAL A 23 -3.71 3.09 0.70
N GLU A 24 -2.83 4.00 1.11
CA GLU A 24 -2.39 5.14 0.28
C GLU A 24 -1.72 4.69 -1.02
N LEU A 25 -0.82 3.70 -0.94
CA LEU A 25 -0.08 3.18 -2.09
C LEU A 25 -0.97 2.37 -3.05
N LEU A 26 -1.91 1.58 -2.52
CA LEU A 26 -2.94 0.87 -3.30
C LEU A 26 -3.96 1.81 -3.96
N SER A 27 -4.03 3.07 -3.51
CA SER A 27 -4.84 4.12 -4.13
C SER A 27 -4.06 4.83 -5.24
N SER A 28 -2.79 5.17 -4.99
CA SER A 28 -1.87 5.72 -5.99
C SER A 28 -0.42 5.57 -5.53
N PRO A 29 0.51 5.19 -6.42
CA PRO A 29 1.95 5.30 -6.15
C PRO A 29 2.34 6.73 -5.80
N GLN A 30 3.22 6.90 -4.82
CA GLN A 30 3.65 8.21 -4.34
C GLN A 30 4.96 8.11 -3.53
N ASN A 31 5.60 9.26 -3.28
CA ASN A 31 6.84 9.33 -2.50
C ASN A 31 6.56 9.47 -0.99
N ALA A 32 7.60 9.28 -0.17
CA ALA A 32 7.51 9.34 1.29
C ALA A 32 7.00 10.70 1.83
N ASN A 33 7.30 11.81 1.13
CA ASN A 33 6.85 13.14 1.54
C ASN A 33 5.34 13.31 1.35
N SER A 34 4.79 12.84 0.23
CA SER A 34 3.34 12.86 -0.02
C SER A 34 2.60 12.01 1.02
N ILE A 35 3.09 10.81 1.31
CA ILE A 35 2.49 9.91 2.31
C ILE A 35 2.51 10.56 3.70
N SER A 36 3.63 11.17 4.08
CA SER A 36 3.76 11.91 5.35
C SER A 36 2.73 13.03 5.48
N LYS A 37 2.52 13.80 4.42
CA LYS A 37 1.50 14.87 4.40
C LYS A 37 0.08 14.32 4.47
N ASN A 38 -0.23 13.29 3.68
CA ASN A 38 -1.57 12.70 3.61
C ASN A 38 -1.97 12.06 4.94
N LEU A 39 -1.04 11.34 5.58
CA LEU A 39 -1.28 10.65 6.84
C LEU A 39 -1.02 11.51 8.07
N ARG A 40 -0.48 12.73 7.90
CA ARG A 40 -0.06 13.63 8.97
C ARG A 40 0.89 12.96 9.97
N LEU A 41 1.83 12.16 9.44
CA LEU A 41 2.84 11.44 10.21
C LEU A 41 4.23 12.00 9.93
N ASP A 42 5.13 11.92 10.91
CA ASP A 42 6.51 12.36 10.74
C ASP A 42 7.22 11.64 9.58
N TYR A 43 8.02 12.38 8.82
CA TYR A 43 8.70 11.86 7.64
C TYR A 43 9.65 10.70 7.96
N LYS A 44 10.36 10.74 9.10
CA LYS A 44 11.25 9.64 9.52
C LYS A 44 10.44 8.40 9.87
N THR A 45 9.28 8.56 10.52
CA THR A 45 8.34 7.46 10.80
C THR A 45 7.85 6.82 9.51
N ILE A 46 7.44 7.62 8.51
CA ILE A 46 7.04 7.09 7.20
C ILE A 46 8.20 6.35 6.52
N ARG A 47 9.40 6.92 6.49
CA ARG A 47 10.59 6.28 5.89
C ARG A 47 10.91 4.94 6.55
N TYR A 48 10.80 4.86 7.88
CA TYR A 48 10.98 3.61 8.61
C TYR A 48 9.96 2.56 8.17
N HIS A 49 8.67 2.91 8.12
CA HIS A 49 7.63 1.98 7.69
C HIS A 49 7.77 1.55 6.24
N LEU A 50 8.10 2.46 5.33
CA LEU A 50 8.34 2.14 3.92
C LEU A 50 9.50 1.15 3.77
N LYS A 51 10.60 1.34 4.52
CA LYS A 51 11.72 0.39 4.54
C LYS A 51 11.26 -1.00 4.98
N VAL A 52 10.54 -1.10 6.09
CA VAL A 52 10.03 -2.39 6.60
C VAL A 52 9.10 -3.07 5.59
N LEU A 53 8.20 -2.32 4.96
CA LEU A 53 7.27 -2.85 3.96
C LEU A 53 7.99 -3.34 2.70
N GLU A 54 9.01 -2.60 2.25
CA GLU A 54 9.82 -2.92 1.07
C GLU A 54 10.69 -4.17 1.31
N GLU A 55 11.36 -4.24 2.47
CA GLU A 55 12.17 -5.41 2.88
C GLU A 55 11.33 -6.70 2.98
N ASN A 56 10.03 -6.57 3.24
CA ASN A 56 9.09 -7.70 3.30
C ASN A 56 8.33 -7.94 1.99
N GLY A 57 8.67 -7.23 0.92
CA GLY A 57 8.10 -7.45 -0.42
C GLY A 57 6.64 -7.03 -0.58
N LEU A 58 6.11 -6.17 0.31
CA LEU A 58 4.75 -5.64 0.18
C LEU A 58 4.69 -4.43 -0.76
N ILE A 59 5.81 -3.73 -0.91
CA ILE A 59 5.94 -2.59 -1.81
C ILE A 59 7.24 -2.69 -2.59
N THR A 60 7.27 -2.04 -3.74
CA THR A 60 8.47 -1.84 -4.54
C THR A 60 8.69 -0.34 -4.72
N SER A 61 9.80 0.04 -5.35
CA SER A 61 10.13 1.44 -5.52
C SER A 61 11.01 1.71 -6.73
N VAL A 62 10.97 2.96 -7.19
CA VAL A 62 11.80 3.47 -8.28
C VAL A 62 12.36 4.83 -7.89
N GLY A 63 13.61 5.10 -8.29
CA GLY A 63 14.32 6.35 -8.02
C GLY A 63 15.33 6.24 -6.88
N LYS A 64 15.93 7.38 -6.52
CA LYS A 64 16.98 7.47 -5.49
C LYS A 64 16.59 8.46 -4.39
N ASP A 65 17.04 8.17 -3.17
CA ASP A 65 16.94 9.02 -1.99
C ASP A 65 15.57 9.68 -1.76
N TYR A 66 15.48 10.98 -2.04
CA TYR A 66 14.30 11.82 -1.80
C TYR A 66 13.28 11.78 -2.95
N GLY A 67 13.70 11.35 -4.15
CA GLY A 67 12.84 11.17 -5.32
C GLY A 67 12.22 9.77 -5.42
N LYS A 68 12.44 8.93 -4.40
CA LYS A 68 11.98 7.53 -4.38
C LYS A 68 10.45 7.48 -4.37
N THR A 69 9.87 6.92 -5.42
CA THR A 69 8.43 6.66 -5.54
C THR A 69 8.16 5.22 -5.20
N TYR A 70 7.15 4.97 -4.37
CA TYR A 70 6.79 3.65 -3.89
C TYR A 70 5.50 3.17 -4.56
N PHE A 71 5.44 1.86 -4.80
CA PHE A 71 4.37 1.17 -5.51
C PHE A 71 3.95 -0.06 -4.68
N PRO A 72 2.68 -0.48 -4.70
CA PRO A 72 2.32 -1.79 -4.20
C PRO A 72 3.08 -2.87 -5.01
N SER A 73 3.50 -3.96 -4.36
CA SER A 73 4.07 -5.10 -5.08
C SER A 73 3.00 -5.85 -5.86
N ASP A 74 3.40 -6.61 -6.88
CA ASP A 74 2.47 -7.44 -7.65
C ASP A 74 1.77 -8.47 -6.75
N GLU A 75 2.47 -8.99 -5.74
CA GLU A 75 1.91 -9.91 -4.76
C GLU A 75 0.86 -9.23 -3.86
N LEU A 76 1.08 -7.97 -3.46
CA LEU A 76 0.11 -7.21 -2.69
C LEU A 76 -1.14 -6.90 -3.54
N GLU A 77 -0.97 -6.49 -4.79
CA GLU A 77 -2.07 -6.26 -5.73
C GLU A 77 -2.91 -7.52 -5.94
N ARG A 78 -2.27 -8.68 -6.15
CA ARG A 78 -2.96 -9.97 -6.28
C ARG A 78 -3.69 -10.40 -5.01
N CYS A 79 -3.23 -9.96 -3.83
CA CYS A 79 -3.81 -10.33 -2.54
C CYS A 79 -4.57 -9.16 -1.88
N ARG A 80 -5.14 -8.24 -2.67
CA ARG A 80 -5.88 -7.07 -2.15
C ARG A 80 -7.05 -7.47 -1.26
N ASP A 81 -7.79 -8.51 -1.65
CA ASP A 81 -8.92 -9.02 -0.84
C ASP A 81 -8.43 -9.69 0.45
N CYS A 82 -7.29 -10.38 0.41
CA CYS A 82 -6.64 -10.90 1.61
C CYS A 82 -6.28 -9.77 2.58
N PHE A 83 -5.70 -8.68 2.05
CA PHE A 83 -5.33 -7.51 2.84
C PHE A 83 -6.57 -6.90 3.52
N ASN A 84 -7.67 -6.68 2.78
CA ASN A 84 -8.93 -6.22 3.34
C ASN A 84 -9.44 -7.15 4.46
N GLY A 85 -9.43 -8.47 4.24
CA GLY A 85 -9.82 -9.44 5.25
C GLY A 85 -8.91 -9.48 6.49
N ILE A 86 -7.62 -9.13 6.36
CA ILE A 86 -6.73 -8.93 7.51
C ILE A 86 -7.13 -7.67 8.28
N LEU A 87 -7.35 -6.55 7.59
CA LEU A 87 -7.76 -5.29 8.24
C LEU A 87 -9.05 -5.46 9.03
N ASP A 88 -10.03 -6.14 8.46
CA ASP A 88 -11.32 -6.43 9.10
C ASP A 88 -11.13 -7.29 10.35
N ARG A 89 -10.33 -8.38 10.26
CA ARG A 89 -10.00 -9.24 11.40
C ARG A 89 -9.24 -8.52 12.52
N LEU A 90 -8.43 -7.53 12.17
CA LEU A 90 -7.71 -6.68 13.13
C LEU A 90 -8.54 -5.50 13.64
N GLY A 91 -9.77 -5.31 13.14
CA GLY A 91 -10.65 -4.21 13.54
C GLY A 91 -10.17 -2.82 13.08
N MET A 92 -9.30 -2.76 12.08
CA MET A 92 -8.70 -1.51 11.60
C MET A 92 -9.69 -0.74 10.72
N LYS A 93 -10.27 0.34 11.25
CA LYS A 93 -11.15 1.24 10.49
C LYS A 93 -10.33 2.29 9.74
N LEU A 94 -9.78 1.92 8.60
CA LEU A 94 -9.06 2.84 7.73
C LEU A 94 -10.05 3.65 6.89
N GLY A 95 -10.02 4.98 7.04
CA GLY A 95 -10.99 5.89 6.44
C GLY A 95 -10.86 6.04 4.93
N LYS A 96 -11.43 5.10 4.17
CA LYS A 96 -12.16 5.28 2.90
C LYS A 96 -12.55 3.88 2.44
N LYS A 97 -13.84 3.68 2.14
CA LYS A 97 -14.27 2.54 1.34
C LYS A 97 -13.45 2.56 0.05
N MET A 98 -12.56 1.60 -0.13
CA MET A 98 -11.96 1.31 -1.41
C MET A 98 -13.13 1.04 -2.37
N ASN A 99 -13.46 1.99 -3.24
CA ASN A 99 -14.45 1.74 -4.29
C ASN A 99 -13.82 0.72 -5.26
N ILE A 100 -14.16 -0.55 -5.07
CA ILE A 100 -13.79 -1.68 -5.92
C ILE A 100 -14.62 -1.59 -7.22
N SER A 101 -14.44 -0.51 -7.98
CA SER A 101 -15.09 -0.30 -9.28
C SER A 101 -14.45 0.91 -9.95
N LYS A 102 -13.37 0.67 -10.70
CA LYS A 102 -12.97 1.36 -11.95
C LYS A 102 -11.46 1.19 -12.22
N LYS A 103 -11.08 -0.01 -12.70
CA LYS A 103 -10.07 -0.13 -13.76
C LYS A 103 -10.09 -1.52 -14.42
N ILE A 104 -11.25 -1.93 -14.94
CA ILE A 104 -11.31 -2.85 -16.08
C ILE A 104 -11.89 -2.08 -17.25
N LYS A 105 -10.98 -1.52 -18.02
CA LYS A 105 -11.04 -1.19 -19.46
C LYS A 105 -9.54 -1.19 -19.82
N GLY A 106 -8.96 -2.33 -20.23
CA GLY A 106 -9.14 -2.91 -21.56
C GLY A 106 -9.05 -1.77 -22.56
N LYS A 107 -7.93 -1.41 -23.20
CA LYS A 107 -6.88 -2.24 -23.81
C LYS A 107 -7.47 -3.47 -24.49
N ASP A 108 -8.40 -3.22 -25.39
CA ASP A 108 -8.59 -3.91 -26.66
C ASP A 108 -9.30 -2.91 -27.57
N ASP A 109 -8.62 -2.57 -28.68
CA ASP A 109 -9.17 -2.18 -29.98
C ASP A 109 -7.94 -1.89 -30.87
N ASN A 110 -7.21 -2.97 -31.14
CA ASN A 110 -6.48 -3.11 -32.38
C ASN A 110 -7.23 -4.15 -33.21
N ASP A 111 -8.17 -3.69 -34.02
CA ASP A 111 -8.54 -4.40 -35.25
C ASP A 111 -9.02 -3.38 -36.28
N ARG A 112 -8.16 -3.17 -37.27
CA ARG A 112 -8.47 -3.22 -38.71
C ARG A 112 -9.92 -2.85 -39.09
N ASN A 113 -10.10 -1.66 -39.66
CA ASN A 113 -10.33 -1.43 -41.10
C ASN A 113 -10.50 0.07 -41.36
#